data_AF-A0A7C6YWQ3-F1
#
_entry.id   AF-A0A7C6YWQ3-F1
#
_cell.length_a   1.000
_cell.length_b   1.000
_cell.length_c   1.000
_cell.angle_alpha   90.00
_cell.angle_beta   90.00
_cell.angle_gamma   90.00
#
_symmetry.space_group_name_H-M   'P 1'
#
loop_
_entity.id
_entity.type
_entity.pdbx_description
1 polymer ?
#
loop_
_entity_poly.entity_id
_entity_poly.type
_entity_poly.pdbx_seq_one_letter_code
_entity_poly.pdbx_strand_id
1 'polypeptide(L)' 'MKMRQRPSWDEYFMDIASLVASRSTCLRRQVGA' A
#
# COMPACT_ATOMS: atom_id res chain seq x y z
N MET A 1 20.84 5.88 2.54
CA MET A 1 20.15 6.02 3.84
C MET A 1 18.91 6.85 3.60
N LYS A 2 17.71 6.26 3.55
CA LYS A 2 16.47 7.03 3.35
C LYS A 2 16.24 7.84 4.63
N MET A 3 16.46 9.15 4.60
CA MET A 3 16.03 10.02 5.69
C MET A 3 14.56 9.75 5.95
N ARG A 4 14.19 9.46 7.20
CA ARG A 4 12.80 9.17 7.62
C ARG A 4 11.99 10.47 7.58
N GLN A 5 11.76 10.99 6.38
CA GLN A 5 10.77 12.03 6.17
C GLN A 5 9.40 11.37 6.26
N ARG A 6 8.44 12.10 6.85
CA ARG A 6 7.06 11.64 6.87
C ARG A 6 6.59 11.49 5.42
N PRO A 7 5.99 10.34 5.05
CA PRO A 7 5.48 10.16 3.70
C PRO A 7 4.43 11.23 3.38
N SER A 8 4.31 11.58 2.11
CA SER A 8 3.19 12.39 1.65
C SER A 8 1.87 11.64 1.91
N TRP A 9 0.74 12.34 1.81
CA TRP A 9 -0.56 11.69 1.93
C TRP A 9 -0.78 10.65 0.82
N ASP A 10 -0.36 10.94 -0.41
CA ASP A 10 -0.48 10.02 -1.53
C ASP A 10 0.33 8.75 -1.30
N GLU A 11 1.60 8.90 -0.88
CA GLU A 11 2.45 7.75 -0.54
C GLU A 11 1.85 6.92 0.59
N TYR A 12 1.39 7.59 1.65
CA TYR A 12 0.82 6.92 2.82
C TYR A 12 -0.43 6.09 2.46
N PHE A 13 -1.38 6.66 1.73
CA PHE A 13 -2.60 5.95 1.38
C PHE A 13 -2.35 4.87 0.32
N MET A 14 -1.43 5.07 -0.63
CA MET A 14 -1.07 4.04 -1.61
C MET A 14 -0.33 2.87 -0.96
N ASP A 15 0.52 3.12 0.04
CA ASP A 15 1.18 2.07 0.81
C ASP A 15 0.15 1.23 1.59
N ILE A 16 -0.86 1.88 2.17
CA ILE A 16 -1.98 1.20 2.84
C ILE A 16 -2.78 0.35 1.84
N ALA A 17 -3.18 0.92 0.70
CA ALA A 17 -3.93 0.20 -0.31
C ALA A 17 -3.17 -1.05 -0.80
N SER A 18 -1.85 -0.93 -0.95
CA SER A 18 -0.97 -2.05 -1.31
C SER A 18 -0.88 -3.12 -0.21
N LEU A 19 -0.77 -2.71 1.05
CA LEU A 19 -0.76 -3.62 2.19
C LEU A 19 -2.09 -4.35 2.35
N VAL A 20 -3.21 -3.68 2.11
CA VAL A 20 -4.54 -4.29 2.14
C VAL A 20 -4.70 -5.27 0.98
N ALA A 21 -4.23 -4.90 -0.23
CA ALA A 21 -4.25 -5.76 -1.40
C ALA A 21 -3.55 -7.10 -1.16
N SER A 22 -2.45 -7.10 -0.40
CA SER A 22 -1.69 -8.31 -0.07
C SER A 22 -2.46 -9.33 0.78
N ARG A 23 -3.60 -8.94 1.36
CA ARG A 23 -4.51 -9.83 2.11
C ARG A 23 -5.67 -10.36 1.27
N SER A 24 -5.74 -9.98 -0.01
CA SER A 24 -6.76 -10.49 -0.93
C SER A 24 -6.57 -11.98 -1.18
N THR A 25 -7.66 -12.74 -1.14
CA THR A 25 -7.67 -14.18 -1.46
C THR A 25 -7.97 -14.46 -2.94
N CYS A 26 -8.18 -13.42 -3.76
CA CYS A 26 -8.47 -13.59 -5.18
C CYS A 26 -7.21 -14.06 -5.95
N LEU A 27 -7.32 -15.20 -6.63
CA LEU A 27 -6.22 -15.82 -7.37
C LEU A 27 -5.81 -15.05 -8.64
N ARG A 28 -6.70 -14.19 -9.16
CA ARG A 28 -6.50 -13.51 -10.45
C ARG A 28 -5.99 -12.08 -10.29
N ARG A 29 -6.47 -11.36 -9.28
CA ARG A 29 -6.11 -9.95 -9.01
C ARG A 29 -6.17 -9.69 -7.52
N GLN A 30 -5.08 -9.20 -6.95
CA GLN A 30 -5.04 -8.76 -5.55
C GLN A 30 -5.27 -7.25 -5.52
N VAL A 31 -6.46 -6.84 -5.06
CA VAL A 31 -6.91 -5.44 -5.04
C VAL A 31 -7.09 -5.00 -3.60
N GLY A 32 -6.72 -3.75 -3.31
CA GLY A 32 -6.92 -3.07 -2.03
C GLY A 32 -7.28 -1.61 -2.26
N ALA A 33 -7.99 -1.02 -1.29
CA ALA A 33 -8.48 0.36 -1.30
C ALA A 33 -8.39 0.96 0.10
#